data_AF-A0A847EJR8-F1
#
_entry.id   AF-A0A847EJR8-F1
#
_cell.length_a   1.000
_cell.length_b   1.000
_cell.length_c   1.000
_cell.angle_alpha   90.00
_cell.angle_beta   90.00
_cell.angle_gamma   90.00
#
_symmetry.space_group_name_H-M   'P 1'
#
loop_
_entity.id
_entity.type
_entity.pdbx_description
1 polymer ?
#
loop_
_entity_poly.entity_id
_entity_poly.type
_entity_poly.pdbx_seq_one_letter_code
_entity_poly.pdbx_strand_id
1 'polypeptide(L)'
;MPDNIELGSFLELAGKSLTEAQGTLTEGLNINSNVILNNADIEIKVTVGSDKGKIMVMPVSAEEIRTGGIDPGLLSTLRISYVSTLEEPVRVPVGETTSPSGKTPARMIEQILNRADIKKLAGTKGDLQVRPTFVAEQNKWLISVEDKSGVILKEMVLPD
;
A
#
# COMPACT_ATOMS: atom_id res chain seq x y z
N MET A 1 -6.76 11.07 27.43
CA MET A 1 -5.70 10.36 26.67
C MET A 1 -6.34 9.92 25.36
N PRO A 2 -5.65 10.02 24.22
CA PRO A 2 -6.18 9.43 22.99
C PRO A 2 -6.34 7.92 23.22
N ASP A 3 -7.46 7.37 22.75
CA ASP A 3 -7.71 5.94 22.88
C ASP A 3 -6.72 5.15 22.01
N ASN A 4 -6.22 4.03 22.54
CA ASN A 4 -5.41 3.09 21.76
C ASN A 4 -6.25 2.61 20.56
N ILE A 5 -5.73 2.79 19.36
CA ILE A 5 -6.38 2.32 18.14
C ILE A 5 -5.61 1.15 17.55
N GLU A 6 -6.33 0.15 17.04
CA GLU A 6 -5.73 -0.93 16.28
C GLU A 6 -5.10 -0.36 15.00
N LEU A 7 -3.85 -0.73 14.70
CA LEU A 7 -3.12 -0.21 13.55
C LEU A 7 -3.90 -0.35 12.24
N GLY A 8 -4.59 -1.48 12.03
CA GLY A 8 -5.42 -1.69 10.84
C GLY A 8 -6.53 -0.65 10.69
N SER A 9 -7.30 -0.41 11.75
CA SER A 9 -8.36 0.62 11.77
C SER A 9 -7.81 2.03 11.61
N PHE A 10 -6.63 2.30 12.20
CA PHE A 10 -5.95 3.58 12.02
C PHE A 10 -5.61 3.85 10.55
N LEU A 11 -5.02 2.87 9.86
CA LEU A 11 -4.64 2.98 8.45
C LEU A 11 -5.87 3.14 7.54
N GLU A 12 -6.95 2.42 7.82
CA GLU A 12 -8.22 2.55 7.09
C GLU A 12 -8.80 3.96 7.20
N LEU A 13 -8.88 4.50 8.42
CA LEU A 13 -9.40 5.85 8.66
C LEU A 13 -8.50 6.93 8.02
N ALA A 14 -7.19 6.78 8.11
CA ALA A 14 -6.24 7.70 7.51
C ALA A 14 -6.30 7.66 5.97
N GLY A 15 -6.49 6.49 5.37
CA GLY A 15 -6.74 6.34 3.94
C GLY A 15 -8.03 7.03 3.49
N LYS A 16 -9.14 6.76 4.20
CA LYS A 16 -10.43 7.41 3.92
C LYS A 16 -10.33 8.94 4.01
N SER A 17 -9.71 9.46 5.07
CA SER A 17 -9.53 10.90 5.26
C SER A 17 -8.70 11.54 4.13
N LEU A 18 -7.67 10.85 3.65
CA LEU A 18 -6.85 11.32 2.54
C LEU A 18 -7.65 11.32 1.22
N THR A 19 -8.48 10.31 0.96
CA THR A 19 -9.37 10.27 -0.21
C THR A 19 -10.41 11.39 -0.17
N GLU A 20 -11.01 11.67 1.00
CA GLU A 20 -11.97 12.77 1.17
C GLU A 20 -11.31 14.14 0.95
N ALA A 21 -10.14 14.38 1.55
CA ALA A 21 -9.39 15.61 1.37
C ALA A 21 -9.00 15.86 -0.10
N GLN A 22 -8.64 14.79 -0.81
CA GLN A 22 -8.37 14.81 -2.24
C GLN A 22 -9.62 15.16 -3.06
N GLY A 23 -10.77 14.58 -2.72
CA GLY A 23 -12.05 14.92 -3.36
C GLY A 23 -12.36 16.41 -3.25
N THR A 24 -12.27 16.97 -2.05
CA THR A 24 -12.49 18.42 -1.80
C THR A 24 -11.49 19.31 -2.55
N LEU A 25 -10.23 18.92 -2.67
CA LEU A 25 -9.23 19.69 -3.42
C LEU A 25 -9.54 19.77 -4.92
N THR A 26 -10.32 18.85 -5.46
CA THR A 26 -10.73 18.86 -6.87
C THR A 26 -12.09 19.49 -7.14
N GLU A 27 -12.88 19.76 -6.11
CA GLU A 27 -14.13 20.48 -6.27
C GLU A 27 -13.86 21.93 -6.71
N GLY A 28 -14.27 22.28 -7.93
CA GLY A 28 -14.16 23.63 -8.50
C GLY A 28 -12.89 23.90 -9.31
N LEU A 29 -11.90 23.02 -9.25
CA LEU A 29 -10.80 22.99 -10.19
C LEU A 29 -11.19 22.00 -11.30
N ASN A 30 -11.41 22.46 -12.53
CA ASN A 30 -11.70 21.61 -13.70
C ASN A 30 -10.45 20.80 -14.13
N ILE A 31 -9.68 20.35 -13.15
CA ILE A 31 -8.51 19.51 -13.25
C ILE A 31 -9.04 18.09 -13.26
N ASN A 32 -8.63 17.35 -14.29
CA ASN A 32 -8.95 15.94 -14.36
C ASN A 32 -8.48 15.26 -13.06
N SER A 33 -9.36 14.48 -12.43
CA SER A 33 -9.08 13.73 -11.20
C SER A 33 -7.82 12.84 -11.30
N ASN A 34 -7.32 12.65 -12.52
CA ASN A 34 -6.04 12.04 -12.88
C ASN A 34 -4.77 12.80 -12.42
N VAL A 35 -4.86 14.00 -11.82
CA VAL A 35 -3.69 14.79 -11.33
C VAL A 35 -3.59 14.80 -9.80
N ILE A 36 -4.52 14.12 -9.12
CA ILE A 36 -4.64 14.14 -7.66
C ILE A 36 -3.56 13.23 -7.06
N LEU A 37 -2.55 13.83 -6.41
CA LEU A 37 -1.59 13.22 -5.47
C LEU A 37 -1.38 11.71 -5.63
N ASN A 38 -0.61 11.30 -6.65
CA ASN A 38 -0.26 9.89 -6.90
C ASN A 38 0.37 9.19 -5.68
N ASN A 39 1.09 9.92 -4.82
CA ASN A 39 1.72 9.41 -3.62
C ASN A 39 1.53 10.40 -2.45
N ALA A 40 1.23 9.90 -1.26
CA ALA A 40 1.27 10.69 -0.02
C ALA A 40 2.03 9.95 1.07
N ASP A 41 3.02 10.62 1.65
CA ASP A 41 3.75 10.10 2.82
C ASP A 41 3.25 10.82 4.07
N ILE A 42 2.80 10.04 5.06
CA ILE A 42 2.43 10.54 6.39
C ILE A 42 3.41 9.96 7.40
N GLU A 43 4.06 10.84 8.15
CA GLU A 43 4.93 10.46 9.27
C GLU A 43 4.31 10.93 10.59
N ILE A 44 4.14 10.00 11.54
CA ILE A 44 3.48 10.27 12.82
C ILE A 44 4.31 9.68 13.95
N LYS A 45 4.43 10.43 15.05
CA LYS A 45 5.00 9.93 16.29
C LYS A 45 3.92 9.16 17.06
N VAL A 46 4.22 7.93 17.42
CA VAL A 46 3.28 7.04 18.09
C VAL A 46 3.99 6.29 19.22
N THR A 47 3.23 5.82 20.20
CA THR A 47 3.67 4.67 21.01
C THR A 47 3.02 3.40 20.44
N VAL A 48 3.74 2.29 20.53
CA VAL A 48 3.30 0.99 19.99
C VAL A 48 3.14 0.01 21.13
N GLY A 49 1.99 -0.65 21.19
CA GLY A 49 1.70 -1.73 22.10
C GLY A 49 1.15 -2.95 21.38
N SER A 50 0.91 -4.02 22.13
CA SER A 50 0.17 -5.17 21.64
C SER A 50 -0.98 -5.51 22.58
N ASP A 51 -2.16 -5.79 22.02
CA ASP A 51 -3.30 -6.36 22.74
C ASP A 51 -3.85 -7.55 21.95
N LYS A 52 -3.95 -8.72 22.60
CA LYS A 52 -4.47 -9.97 22.00
C LYS A 52 -3.88 -10.31 20.62
N GLY A 53 -2.59 -10.05 20.42
CA GLY A 53 -1.87 -10.32 19.17
C GLY A 53 -2.08 -9.27 18.06
N LYS A 54 -2.82 -8.19 18.35
CA LYS A 54 -2.97 -7.03 17.46
C LYS A 54 -1.98 -5.94 17.85
N ILE A 55 -1.56 -5.15 16.87
CA ILE A 55 -0.73 -3.97 17.10
C ILE A 55 -1.64 -2.80 17.43
N MET A 56 -1.40 -2.19 18.58
CA MET A 56 -2.07 -0.98 19.02
C MET A 56 -1.13 0.19 18.83
N VAL A 57 -1.62 1.28 18.27
CA VAL A 57 -0.88 2.53 18.13
C VAL A 57 -1.60 3.63 18.88
N MET A 58 -0.82 4.48 19.54
CA MET A 58 -1.32 5.68 20.19
C MET A 58 -0.56 6.88 19.63
N PRO A 59 -1.21 7.76 18.85
CA PRO A 59 -0.61 8.99 18.39
C PRO A 59 -0.15 9.85 19.55
N VAL A 60 1.05 10.41 19.42
CA VAL A 60 1.67 11.26 20.41
C VAL A 60 1.60 12.70 19.92
N SER A 61 1.02 13.58 20.73
CA SER A 61 0.98 15.01 20.41
C SER A 61 2.34 15.69 20.65
N ALA A 62 2.59 16.79 19.94
CA ALA A 62 3.78 17.60 20.16
C ALA A 62 3.84 18.21 21.57
N GLU A 63 2.69 18.40 22.23
CA GLU A 63 2.61 18.90 23.60
C GLU A 63 3.05 17.85 24.62
N GLU A 64 2.64 16.59 24.45
CA GLU A 64 3.08 15.49 25.31
C GLU A 64 4.58 15.21 25.18
N ILE A 65 5.15 15.37 23.98
CA ILE A 65 6.61 15.30 23.78
C ILE A 65 7.33 16.40 24.57
N ARG A 66 6.82 17.64 24.52
CA ARG A 66 7.47 18.79 25.18
C ARG A 66 7.37 18.74 26.70
N THR A 67 6.27 18.21 27.23
CA THR A 67 6.01 18.14 28.67
C THR A 67 6.70 16.96 29.34
N GLY A 68 7.35 16.08 28.57
CA GLY A 68 8.12 14.95 29.09
C GLY A 68 7.24 13.84 29.66
N GLY A 69 5.95 13.82 29.35
CA GLY A 69 5.00 12.79 29.80
C GLY A 69 5.14 11.44 29.09
N ILE A 70 6.18 11.28 28.25
CA ILE A 70 6.40 10.12 27.39
C ILE A 70 7.82 9.62 27.61
N ASP A 71 7.96 8.32 27.86
CA ASP A 71 9.25 7.65 27.82
C ASP A 71 9.80 7.65 26.38
N PRO A 72 10.94 8.30 26.11
CA PRO A 72 11.55 8.32 24.78
C PRO A 72 11.84 6.92 24.23
N GLY A 73 12.06 5.92 25.09
CA GLY A 73 12.28 4.53 24.70
C GLY A 73 11.04 3.84 24.14
N LEU A 74 9.85 4.42 24.32
CA LEU A 74 8.57 3.91 23.81
C LEU A 74 8.07 4.67 22.57
N LEU A 75 8.80 5.72 22.15
CA LEU A 75 8.44 6.54 21.02
C LEU A 75 8.87 5.87 19.71
N SER A 76 7.90 5.61 18.84
CA SER A 76 8.11 5.05 17.50
C SER A 76 7.69 6.05 16.44
N THR A 77 8.28 5.89 15.25
CA THR A 77 7.87 6.65 14.06
C THR A 77 7.11 5.71 13.15
N LEU A 78 5.85 6.03 12.89
CA LEU A 78 5.04 5.34 11.89
C LEU A 78 5.07 6.16 10.60
N ARG A 79 5.64 5.59 9.54
CA ARG A 79 5.60 6.15 8.19
C ARG A 79 4.62 5.35 7.34
N ILE A 80 3.67 6.05 6.74
CA ILE A 80 2.64 5.47 5.89
C ILE A 80 2.81 6.08 4.51
N SER A 81 2.99 5.23 3.51
CA SER A 81 3.04 5.62 2.11
C SER A 81 1.75 5.19 1.43
N TYR A 82 0.90 6.15 1.11
CA TYR A 82 -0.30 5.94 0.32
C TYR A 82 0.06 5.98 -1.15
N VAL A 83 -0.34 4.94 -1.87
CA VAL A 83 -0.30 4.88 -3.32
C VAL A 83 -1.73 4.72 -3.78
N SER A 84 -2.25 5.71 -4.48
CA SER A 84 -3.57 5.61 -5.09
C SER A 84 -3.43 4.82 -6.39
N THR A 85 -3.91 3.59 -6.40
CA THR A 85 -4.10 2.84 -7.64
C THR A 85 -5.54 3.02 -8.07
N LEU A 86 -5.76 3.57 -9.27
CA LEU A 86 -7.08 3.76 -9.86
C LEU A 86 -7.93 2.48 -9.70
N GLU A 87 -9.04 2.56 -8.98
CA GLU A 87 -10.18 1.65 -9.17
C GLU A 87 -11.00 2.13 -10.38
N GLU A 88 -10.35 2.18 -11.53
CA GLU A 88 -10.86 1.41 -12.64
C GLU A 88 -9.71 0.49 -12.98
N PRO A 89 -9.89 -0.84 -13.04
CA PRO A 89 -9.07 -1.58 -13.97
C PRO A 89 -9.39 -0.95 -15.32
N VAL A 90 -8.58 0.02 -15.75
CA VAL A 90 -8.31 0.20 -17.16
C VAL A 90 -8.04 -1.23 -17.58
N ARG A 91 -9.00 -1.81 -18.29
CA ARG A 91 -8.79 -3.04 -19.02
C ARG A 91 -7.81 -2.64 -20.11
N VAL A 92 -6.55 -2.40 -19.72
CA VAL A 92 -5.44 -2.43 -20.63
C VAL A 92 -5.56 -3.83 -21.20
N PRO A 93 -5.86 -3.96 -22.51
CA PRO A 93 -5.81 -5.26 -23.14
C PRO A 93 -4.49 -5.88 -22.73
N VAL A 94 -4.48 -7.17 -22.40
CA VAL A 94 -3.24 -7.92 -22.22
C VAL A 94 -2.42 -7.71 -23.50
N GLY A 95 -1.47 -6.79 -23.43
CA GLY A 95 -0.97 -6.09 -24.61
C GLY A 95 0.00 -4.98 -24.22
N GLU A 96 1.24 -5.39 -23.94
CA GLU A 96 2.45 -4.62 -24.28
C GLU A 96 2.64 -3.24 -23.61
N THR A 97 2.41 -3.10 -22.30
CA THR A 97 3.19 -2.11 -21.55
C THR A 97 4.60 -2.67 -21.33
N THR A 98 5.44 -2.45 -22.34
CA THR A 98 6.88 -2.71 -22.26
C THR A 98 7.49 -1.69 -21.33
N SER A 99 8.14 -2.16 -20.27
CA SER A 99 8.84 -1.27 -19.36
C SER A 99 10.10 -0.66 -20.01
N PRO A 100 10.65 0.47 -19.55
CA PRO A 100 11.86 1.07 -20.15
C PRO A 100 13.05 0.11 -20.25
N SER A 101 13.17 -0.86 -19.34
CA SER A 101 14.18 -1.94 -19.39
C SER A 101 13.92 -3.03 -20.45
N GLY A 102 12.79 -2.99 -21.16
CA GLY A 102 12.34 -4.05 -22.06
C GLY A 102 11.66 -5.23 -21.35
N LYS A 103 11.43 -5.16 -20.03
CA LYS A 103 10.64 -6.18 -19.31
C LYS A 103 9.19 -6.17 -19.78
N THR A 104 8.62 -7.37 -19.94
CA THR A 104 7.23 -7.58 -20.35
C THR A 104 6.44 -8.25 -19.23
N PRO A 105 5.11 -8.06 -19.20
CA PRO A 105 4.23 -8.75 -18.26
C PRO A 105 4.41 -10.27 -18.26
N ALA A 106 4.52 -10.89 -19.44
CA ALA A 106 4.71 -12.33 -19.58
C ALA A 106 5.99 -12.83 -18.89
N ARG A 107 7.10 -12.10 -19.07
CA ARG A 107 8.39 -12.43 -18.45
C ARG A 107 8.33 -12.27 -16.93
N MET A 108 7.61 -11.25 -16.44
CA MET A 108 7.39 -11.06 -15.01
C MET A 108 6.56 -12.20 -14.42
N ILE A 109 5.48 -12.61 -15.08
CA ILE A 109 4.65 -13.76 -14.64
C ILE A 109 5.52 -15.01 -14.50
N GLU A 110 6.30 -15.34 -15.53
CA GLU A 110 7.19 -16.51 -15.52
C GLU A 110 8.21 -16.44 -14.38
N GLN A 111 8.83 -15.27 -14.18
CA GLN A 111 9.79 -15.07 -13.10
C GLN A 111 9.15 -15.26 -11.72
N ILE A 112 7.95 -14.72 -11.51
CA ILE A 112 7.24 -14.78 -10.23
C ILE A 112 6.75 -16.19 -9.92
N LEU A 113 6.14 -16.88 -10.88
CA LEU A 113 5.70 -18.27 -10.73
C LEU A 113 6.86 -19.21 -10.42
N ASN A 114 8.08 -18.86 -10.85
CA ASN A 114 9.27 -19.65 -10.57
C ASN A 114 9.86 -19.46 -9.16
N ARG A 115 9.43 -18.46 -8.39
CA ARG A 115 9.97 -18.19 -7.06
C ARG A 115 9.54 -19.27 -6.05
N ALA A 116 10.46 -19.64 -5.16
CA ALA A 116 10.25 -20.71 -4.20
C ALA A 116 9.08 -20.43 -3.23
N ASP A 117 8.89 -19.17 -2.83
CA ASP A 117 7.78 -18.74 -1.98
C ASP A 117 6.42 -18.82 -2.70
N ILE A 118 6.37 -18.48 -3.99
CA ILE A 118 5.15 -18.57 -4.80
C ILE A 118 4.80 -20.04 -5.10
N LYS A 119 5.78 -20.90 -5.37
CA LYS A 119 5.56 -22.35 -5.53
C LYS A 119 4.99 -22.99 -4.27
N LYS A 120 5.48 -22.59 -3.09
CA LYS A 120 4.92 -23.04 -1.80
C LYS A 120 3.47 -22.58 -1.62
N LEU A 121 3.18 -21.34 -1.99
CA LEU A 121 1.84 -20.78 -1.91
C LEU A 121 0.88 -21.52 -2.87
N ALA A 122 1.32 -21.81 -4.08
CA ALA A 122 0.56 -22.59 -5.07
C ALA A 122 0.26 -24.02 -4.58
N GLY A 123 1.23 -24.66 -3.91
CA GLY A 123 1.01 -25.97 -3.29
C GLY A 123 -0.07 -25.97 -2.19
N THR A 124 -0.35 -24.82 -1.58
CA THR A 124 -1.34 -24.68 -0.50
C THR A 124 -2.69 -24.17 -1.00
N LYS A 125 -2.69 -23.25 -1.96
CA LYS A 125 -3.88 -22.52 -2.44
C LYS A 125 -4.37 -22.99 -3.81
N GLY A 126 -3.62 -23.88 -4.47
CA GLY A 126 -3.87 -24.32 -5.84
C GLY A 126 -3.38 -23.30 -6.87
N ASP A 127 -4.00 -23.31 -8.04
CA ASP A 127 -3.62 -22.41 -9.14
C ASP A 127 -3.67 -20.95 -8.70
N LEU A 128 -2.55 -20.25 -8.93
CA LEU A 128 -2.39 -18.84 -8.63
C LEU A 128 -2.45 -18.03 -9.91
N GLN A 129 -3.11 -16.87 -9.85
CA GLN A 129 -3.06 -15.88 -10.91
C GLN A 129 -2.05 -14.81 -10.52
N VAL A 130 -1.10 -14.52 -11.42
CA VAL A 130 -0.11 -13.46 -11.24
C VAL A 130 -0.46 -12.31 -12.17
N ARG A 131 -0.67 -11.13 -11.59
CA ARG A 131 -0.96 -9.90 -12.32
C ARG A 131 0.17 -8.89 -12.12
N PRO A 132 1.09 -8.77 -13.08
CA PRO A 132 2.07 -7.71 -13.08
C PRO A 132 1.47 -6.43 -13.70
N THR A 133 1.61 -5.32 -12.97
CA THR A 133 1.25 -3.98 -13.41
C THR A 133 2.50 -3.12 -13.36
N PHE A 134 2.89 -2.55 -14.50
CA PHE A 134 3.99 -1.60 -14.53
C PHE A 134 3.51 -0.22 -14.11
N VAL A 135 4.13 0.35 -13.08
CA VAL A 135 3.85 1.68 -12.53
C VAL A 135 4.91 2.62 -13.09
N ALA A 136 4.59 3.26 -14.23
CA ALA A 136 5.53 4.06 -15.00
C ALA A 136 6.11 5.24 -14.21
N GLU A 137 5.33 5.89 -13.35
CA GLU A 137 5.81 7.03 -12.56
C GLU A 137 6.87 6.63 -11.52
N GLN A 138 6.85 5.38 -11.07
CA GLN A 138 7.80 4.86 -10.10
C GLN A 138 8.93 4.04 -10.74
N ASN A 139 8.83 3.76 -12.04
CA ASN A 139 9.69 2.84 -12.76
C ASN A 139 9.82 1.48 -12.03
N LYS A 140 8.67 0.93 -11.62
CA LYS A 140 8.56 -0.31 -10.82
C LYS A 140 7.40 -1.17 -11.29
N TRP A 141 7.48 -2.45 -10.96
CA TRP A 141 6.45 -3.45 -11.17
C TRP A 141 5.71 -3.73 -9.87
N LEU A 142 4.41 -3.50 -9.85
CA LEU A 142 3.50 -4.03 -8.83
C LEU A 142 3.05 -5.42 -9.26
N ILE A 143 3.24 -6.41 -8.40
CA ILE A 143 2.87 -7.80 -8.67
C ILE A 143 1.84 -8.23 -7.64
N SER A 144 0.63 -8.50 -8.11
CA SER A 144 -0.44 -9.08 -7.29
C SER A 144 -0.55 -10.57 -7.61
N VAL A 145 -0.54 -11.39 -6.56
CA VAL A 145 -0.71 -12.84 -6.64
C VAL A 145 -2.04 -13.19 -5.99
N GLU A 146 -2.96 -13.67 -6.81
CA GLU A 146 -4.35 -13.96 -6.44
C GLU A 146 -4.61 -15.48 -6.45
N ASP A 147 -5.56 -15.92 -5.64
CA ASP A 147 -6.15 -17.24 -5.81
C ASP A 147 -7.26 -17.25 -6.88
N LYS A 148 -7.87 -18.43 -7.08
CA LYS A 148 -8.94 -18.64 -8.06
C LYS A 148 -10.19 -17.81 -7.79
N SER A 149 -10.39 -17.39 -6.55
CA SER A 149 -11.52 -16.58 -6.10
C SER A 149 -11.23 -15.08 -6.23
N GLY A 150 -10.03 -14.70 -6.69
CA GLY A 150 -9.61 -13.30 -6.84
C GLY A 150 -9.10 -12.68 -5.54
N VAL A 151 -8.88 -13.47 -4.48
CA VAL A 151 -8.32 -12.96 -3.23
C VAL A 151 -6.82 -12.75 -3.39
N ILE A 152 -6.33 -11.54 -3.10
CA ILE A 152 -4.90 -11.25 -3.09
C ILE A 152 -4.25 -12.00 -1.92
N LEU A 153 -3.38 -12.94 -2.25
CA LEU A 153 -2.60 -13.72 -1.30
C LEU A 153 -1.24 -13.08 -1.03
N LYS A 154 -0.72 -12.33 -2.01
CA LYS A 154 0.57 -11.65 -1.89
C LYS A 154 0.65 -10.48 -2.85
N GLU A 155 1.23 -9.39 -2.37
CA GLU A 155 1.60 -8.25 -3.19
C GLU A 155 3.09 -7.97 -3.04
N MET A 156 3.76 -7.58 -4.12
CA MET A 156 5.16 -7.17 -4.08
C MET A 156 5.48 -6.12 -5.13
N VAL A 157 6.39 -5.22 -4.76
CA VAL A 157 6.93 -4.21 -5.65
C VAL A 157 8.34 -4.61 -6.05
N LEU A 158 8.61 -4.67 -7.36
CA LEU A 158 9.91 -4.99 -7.91
C LEU A 158 10.43 -3.81 -8.74
N PRO A 159 11.75 -3.56 -8.75
CA PRO A 159 12.31 -2.59 -9.68
C PRO A 159 12.15 -3.07 -11.12
N ASP A 160 12.09 -2.11 -12.04
CA ASP A 160 12.31 -2.38 -13.45
C ASP A 160 13.71 -2.94 -13.77
#